data_AF-A0A3B9H880-F1
#
_entry.id   AF-A0A3B9H880-F1
#
_cell.length_a   1.000
_cell.length_b   1.000
_cell.length_c   1.000
_cell.angle_alpha   90.00
_cell.angle_beta   90.00
_cell.angle_gamma   90.00
#
_symmetry.space_group_name_H-M   'P 1'
#
loop_
_entity.id
_entity.type
_entity.pdbx_description
1 polymer ?
#
loop_
_entity_poly.entity_id
_entity_poly.type
_entity_poly.pdbx_seq_one_letter_code
_entity_poly.pdbx_strand_id
1 'polypeptide(L)' 'MFEMCKEILEKVSFDKSLFRKELYKSIRWIKKDELLALRVWCVATFGHVYQDVISEAFDSLPMS' A
#
# COMPACT_ATOMS: atom_id res chain seq x y z
N MET A 1 -6.52 11.92 0.59
CA MET A 1 -6.19 10.68 1.34
C MET A 1 -4.93 10.04 0.81
N PHE A 2 -4.72 10.06 -0.51
CA PHE A 2 -3.51 9.51 -1.13
C PHE A 2 -2.18 10.02 -0.52
N GLU A 3 -1.99 11.34 -0.39
CA GLU A 3 -0.77 11.91 0.21
C GLU A 3 -0.51 11.42 1.64
N MET A 4 -1.55 11.36 2.48
CA MET A 4 -1.44 10.86 3.85
C MET A 4 -1.04 9.38 3.90
N CYS A 5 -1.57 8.56 2.99
CA CYS A 5 -1.19 7.15 2.89
C CYS A 5 0.30 7.02 2.55
N LYS A 6 0.80 7.82 1.59
CA LYS A 6 2.22 7.83 1.23
C LYS A 6 3.11 8.20 2.41
N GLU A 7 2.79 9.28 3.12
CA GLU A 7 3.56 9.74 4.28
C GLU A 7 3.61 8.69 5.40
N ILE A 8 2.48 8.03 5.69
CA ILE A 8 2.45 6.96 6.70
C ILE A 8 3.30 5.78 6.24
N LEU A 9 3.14 5.31 5.00
CA LEU A 9 3.85 4.15 4.46
C LEU A 9 5.37 4.37 4.42
N GLU A 10 5.83 5.57 4.06
CA GLU A 10 7.24 5.96 4.15
C GLU A 10 7.75 5.95 5.59
N LYS A 11 6.97 6.48 6.54
CA LYS A 11 7.37 6.50 7.95
C LYS A 11 7.51 5.11 8.55
N VAL A 12 6.71 4.13 8.09
CA VAL A 12 6.72 2.78 8.64
C VAL A 12 7.51 1.76 7.80
N SER A 13 8.09 2.17 6.67
CA SER A 13 8.75 1.24 5.74
C SER A 13 10.01 0.56 6.30
N PHE A 14 10.52 1.01 7.45
CA PHE A 14 11.64 0.38 8.15
C PHE A 14 11.27 -0.97 8.79
N ASP A 15 9.98 -1.27 8.97
CA ASP A 15 9.51 -2.52 9.55
C ASP A 15 8.44 -3.18 8.64
N LYS A 16 8.72 -4.41 8.20
CA LYS A 16 7.85 -5.14 7.26
C LYS A 16 6.44 -5.38 7.80
N SER A 17 6.32 -5.67 9.10
CA SER A 17 5.04 -5.96 9.74
C SER A 17 4.20 -4.69 9.87
N LEU A 18 4.83 -3.57 10.25
CA LEU A 18 4.18 -2.27 10.35
C LEU A 18 3.78 -1.74 8.97
N PHE A 19 4.67 -1.85 7.97
CA PHE A 19 4.37 -1.51 6.58
C PHE A 19 3.15 -2.27 6.07
N ARG A 20 3.13 -3.60 6.26
CA ARG A 20 1.98 -4.45 5.91
C ARG A 20 0.69 -3.92 6.55
N LYS A 21 0.71 -3.71 7.87
CA LYS A 21 -0.46 -3.26 8.62
C LYS A 21 -1.01 -1.93 8.12
N GLU A 22 -0.14 -0.95 7.88
CA GLU A 22 -0.57 0.37 7.39
C GLU A 22 -0.94 0.37 5.90
N LEU A 23 -0.38 -0.54 5.09
CA LEU A 23 -0.79 -0.72 3.69
C LEU A 23 -2.24 -1.22 3.59
N TYR A 24 -2.62 -2.23 4.38
CA TYR A 24 -4.01 -2.70 4.42
C TYR A 24 -4.98 -1.59 4.89
N LYS A 25 -4.59 -0.76 5.85
CA LYS A 25 -5.40 0.40 6.27
C LYS A 25 -5.52 1.43 5.15
N SER A 26 -4.42 1.74 4.49
CA SER A 26 -4.37 2.70 3.37
C SER A 26 -5.31 2.28 2.25
N ILE A 27 -5.27 1.00 1.85
CA ILE A 27 -6.17 0.41 0.85
C ILE A 27 -7.64 0.55 1.26
N ARG A 28 -7.96 0.38 2.55
CA ARG A 28 -9.33 0.52 3.06
C ARG A 28 -9.82 1.97 3.10
N TRP A 29 -8.92 2.94 3.31
CA TRP A 29 -9.26 4.35 3.49
C TRP A 29 -9.23 5.18 2.22
N ILE A 30 -8.43 4.77 1.24
CA ILE A 30 -8.30 5.47 -0.02
C ILE A 30 -9.56 5.24 -0.89
N LYS A 31 -9.86 6.19 -1.77
CA LYS A 31 -11.00 6.04 -2.68
C LYS A 31 -10.70 4.99 -3.75
N LYS A 32 -11.76 4.35 -4.28
CA LYS A 32 -11.62 3.28 -5.28
C LYS A 32 -10.87 3.73 -6.55
N ASP A 33 -11.08 4.97 -6.98
CA ASP A 33 -10.42 5.60 -8.14
C ASP A 33 -8.92 5.89 -7.88
N GLU A 34 -8.51 6.03 -6.63
CA GLU A 34 -7.11 6.26 -6.23
C GLU A 34 -6.36 4.95 -5.93
N LEU A 35 -7.04 3.80 -5.82
CA LEU A 35 -6.42 2.50 -5.47
C LEU A 35 -5.32 2.09 -6.46
N LEU A 36 -5.56 2.26 -7.75
CA LEU A 36 -4.56 1.92 -8.78
C LEU A 36 -3.32 2.77 -8.65
N ALA A 37 -3.49 4.08 -8.41
CA ALA A 37 -2.37 5.00 -8.20
C ALA A 37 -1.55 4.61 -6.95
N LEU A 38 -2.22 4.17 -5.88
CA LEU A 38 -1.55 3.64 -4.69
C LEU A 38 -0.78 2.35 -4.96
N ARG A 39 -1.34 1.41 -5.72
CA ARG A 39 -0.63 0.18 -6.10
C ARG A 39 0.63 0.50 -6.89
N VAL A 40 0.52 1.31 -7.95
CA VAL A 40 1.64 1.70 -8.81
C VAL A 40 2.74 2.37 -7.99
N TRP A 41 2.37 3.32 -7.14
CA TRP A 41 3.34 4.01 -6.29
C TRP A 41 4.01 3.07 -5.28
N CYS A 42 3.26 2.18 -4.62
CA CYS A 42 3.84 1.22 -3.69
C CYS A 42 4.86 0.29 -4.38
N VAL A 43 4.54 -0.20 -5.57
CA VAL A 43 5.46 -1.04 -6.36
C VAL A 43 6.72 -0.25 -6.75
N ALA A 44 6.56 0.98 -7.25
CA ALA A 44 7.69 1.82 -7.66
C ALA A 44 8.63 2.16 -6.49
N THR A 45 8.08 2.46 -5.31
CA THR A 45 8.86 2.92 -4.15
C THR A 45 9.42 1.75 -3.33
N PHE A 46 8.61 0.72 -3.07
CA PHE A 46 8.93 -0.34 -2.11
C PHE A 46 9.00 -1.74 -2.72
N GLY A 47 8.71 -1.90 -4.02
CA GLY A 47 8.67 -3.21 -4.68
C GLY A 47 9.98 -4.00 -4.54
N HIS A 48 11.12 -3.32 -4.52
CA HIS A 48 12.43 -3.97 -4.34
C HIS A 48 12.60 -4.70 -2.99
N VAL A 49 11.83 -4.35 -1.96
CA VAL A 49 11.88 -4.99 -0.62
C VAL A 49 10.59 -5.72 -0.26
N TYR A 50 9.44 -5.18 -0.65
CA TYR A 50 8.11 -5.59 -0.17
C TYR A 50 7.16 -6.01 -1.29
N GLN A 51 7.66 -6.47 -2.45
CA GLN A 51 6.81 -6.95 -3.55
C GLN A 51 5.80 -8.00 -3.11
N ASP A 52 6.20 -8.90 -2.22
CA ASP A 52 5.34 -9.97 -1.68
C ASP A 52 4.16 -9.39 -0.90
N VAL A 53 4.43 -8.46 0.02
CA VAL A 53 3.42 -7.78 0.84
C VAL A 53 2.49 -6.93 -0.02
N ILE A 54 3.04 -6.22 -1.01
CA ILE A 54 2.26 -5.38 -1.92
C ILE A 54 1.31 -6.24 -2.75
N SER A 55 1.82 -7.32 -3.36
CA SER A 55 0.99 -8.22 -4.17
C SER A 55 -0.13 -8.83 -3.33
N GLU A 56 0.20 -9.36 -2.15
CA GLU A 56 -0.79 -9.93 -1.23
C GLU A 56 -1.88 -8.92 -0.83
N ALA A 57 -1.49 -7.69 -0.49
CA ALA A 57 -2.44 -6.67 -0.04
C ALA A 57 -3.44 -6.28 -1.13
N PHE A 58 -2.98 -6.12 -2.38
CA PHE A 58 -3.85 -5.72 -3.49
C PHE A 58 -4.59 -6.88 -4.15
N ASP A 59 -4.04 -8.10 -4.12
CA ASP A 59 -4.69 -9.28 -4.70
C ASP A 59 -5.79 -9.84 -3.78
N SER A 60 -5.75 -9.51 -2.49
CA SER A 60 -6.82 -9.81 -1.52
C SER A 60 -8.10 -8.96 -1.70
N LEU A 61 -8.09 -7.99 -2.63
CA LEU A 61 -9.25 -7.16 -2.91
C LEU A 61 -10.22 -7.91 -3.84
N PRO A 62 -11.51 -8.02 -3.49
CA PRO A 62 -12.50 -8.53 -4.43
C PRO A 62 -12.55 -7.58 -5.63
N MET A 63 -12.35 -8.11 -6.84
CA MET A 63 -12.64 -7.38 -8.06
C MET A 63 -14.15 -7.14 -8.12
N SER A 64 -14.59 -5.98 -7.64
CA SER A 64 -15.97 -5.50 -7.69
C SER A 64 -16.21 -4.68 -8.94
#